data_AF-F0ZIK2-F1
#
_entry.id   AF-F0ZIK2-F1
#
_cell.length_a   1.000
_cell.length_b   1.000
_cell.length_c   1.000
_cell.angle_alpha   90.00
_cell.angle_beta   90.00
_cell.angle_gamma   90.00
#
_symmetry.space_group_name_H-M   'P 1'
#
loop_
_entity.id
_entity.type
_entity.pdbx_description
1 polymer ?
#
loop_
_entity_poly.entity_id
_entity_poly.type
_entity_poly.pdbx_seq_one_letter_code
_entity_poly.pdbx_strand_id
1 'polypeptide(L)'
;MEYNVPIKLGMIPSTLKELTLPIDYNHPLHEFFIINECLYYIPVFPPYGLTKLYITNFFNKPILPNVLPRTLKELKIGTSFTHELYFQSIPDSVTLLNFDCPYYNHQFAPGILPRNLIMLVIGNNVPLLPGSLPESLTYLKLGRHFNHPITPDLLPIHLKKISFGPNFNITKITIESISDTLSIFNYYSPSIIRPNLTSLKFADMDYNVPIKPGMIPSTLRELTLPTDFNHPLHEVFAINNCPYYIPVFPAYGLTKLYITNYFNQPIPPYVLPRTLKELKIGFSFTQELYFESIPDSVTFLTLDCPDYDHQLVPGILPRNLKKLKMRNNVPLLPGSLPESLTYLKLGGHFNHPITPNLLPKSLQKISFGPNFNSFFVPSENVHTIIF
;
A
#
# COMPACT_ATOMS: atom_id res chain seq x y z
N MET A 1 -34.44 17.67 10.24
CA MET A 1 -34.47 19.13 10.03
C MET A 1 -33.28 19.44 9.16
N GLU A 2 -33.56 19.57 7.87
CA GLU A 2 -32.60 19.77 6.79
C GLU A 2 -32.11 21.22 6.84
N TYR A 3 -30.83 21.42 7.07
CA TYR A 3 -30.19 22.74 6.96
C TYR A 3 -29.29 22.76 5.73
N ASN A 4 -29.83 22.36 4.57
CA ASN A 4 -29.23 22.65 3.28
C ASN A 4 -29.47 24.14 2.95
N VAL A 5 -28.89 25.04 3.73
CA VAL A 5 -28.95 26.50 3.56
C VAL A 5 -27.65 26.96 2.88
N PRO A 6 -27.71 27.85 1.88
CA PRO A 6 -26.49 28.35 1.24
C PRO A 6 -25.64 29.14 2.23
N ILE A 7 -24.32 28.88 2.23
CA ILE A 7 -23.36 29.71 2.95
C ILE A 7 -23.28 31.06 2.24
N LYS A 8 -23.39 32.14 3.01
CA LYS A 8 -23.26 33.50 2.50
C LYS A 8 -21.94 34.12 2.92
N LEU A 9 -21.52 35.15 2.18
CA LEU A 9 -20.37 35.97 2.49
C LEU A 9 -20.46 36.50 3.93
N GLY A 10 -19.37 36.34 4.68
CA GLY A 10 -19.29 36.77 6.08
C GLY A 10 -19.80 35.75 7.11
N MET A 11 -20.43 34.65 6.69
CA MET A 11 -20.87 33.59 7.63
C MET A 11 -19.71 32.78 8.21
N ILE A 12 -18.60 32.66 7.47
CA ILE A 12 -17.42 31.91 7.91
C ILE A 12 -16.39 32.90 8.49
N PRO A 13 -16.02 32.80 9.78
CA PRO A 13 -15.02 33.67 10.39
C PRO A 13 -13.64 33.53 9.73
N SER A 14 -12.95 34.65 9.50
CA SER A 14 -11.59 34.66 8.92
C SER A 14 -10.51 34.02 9.82
N THR A 15 -10.83 33.75 11.08
CA THR A 15 -9.96 33.04 12.03
C THR A 15 -10.05 31.52 11.89
N LEU A 16 -11.09 30.99 11.23
CA LEU A 16 -11.34 29.56 11.10
C LEU A 16 -10.24 28.89 10.27
N LYS A 17 -9.69 27.78 10.77
CA LYS A 17 -8.60 27.02 10.11
C LYS A 17 -9.06 25.80 9.35
N GLU A 18 -10.14 25.18 9.79
CA GLU A 18 -10.66 23.92 9.29
C GLU A 18 -12.17 24.02 9.19
N LEU A 19 -12.73 23.58 8.06
CA LEU A 19 -14.16 23.59 7.82
C LEU A 19 -14.58 22.27 7.15
N THR A 20 -15.59 21.63 7.71
CA THR A 20 -16.31 20.53 7.09
C THR A 20 -17.70 21.02 6.73
N LEU A 21 -18.08 20.91 5.46
CA LEU A 21 -19.42 21.28 5.02
C LEU A 21 -20.45 20.25 5.53
N PRO A 22 -21.69 20.69 5.83
CA PRO A 22 -22.78 19.78 6.23
C PRO A 22 -22.97 18.64 5.23
N ILE A 23 -23.43 17.48 5.71
CA ILE A 23 -23.53 16.27 4.91
C ILE A 23 -24.42 16.45 3.67
N ASP A 24 -25.49 17.22 3.77
CA ASP A 24 -26.47 17.50 2.72
C ASP A 24 -26.16 18.77 1.90
N TYR A 25 -25.03 19.44 2.15
CA TYR A 25 -24.69 20.70 1.49
C TYR A 25 -24.48 20.54 -0.02
N ASN A 26 -25.33 21.17 -0.83
CA ASN A 26 -25.23 21.15 -2.29
C ASN A 26 -25.56 22.51 -2.93
N HIS A 27 -25.06 23.59 -2.32
CA HIS A 27 -25.18 24.96 -2.83
C HIS A 27 -23.86 25.45 -3.44
N PRO A 28 -23.86 26.42 -4.36
CA PRO A 28 -22.63 27.03 -4.88
C PRO A 28 -21.69 27.51 -3.76
N LEU A 29 -20.39 27.46 -4.02
CA LEU A 29 -19.35 27.98 -3.11
C LEU A 29 -19.03 29.46 -3.35
N HIS A 30 -19.86 30.13 -4.14
CA HIS A 30 -19.75 31.53 -4.49
C HIS A 30 -21.15 32.15 -4.52
N GLU A 31 -21.22 33.45 -4.30
CA GLU A 31 -22.36 34.27 -4.66
C GLU A 31 -22.12 34.93 -6.02
N PHE A 32 -23.19 35.35 -6.69
CA PHE A 32 -23.09 36.13 -7.91
C PHE A 32 -23.94 37.39 -7.84
N PHE A 33 -23.52 38.42 -8.56
CA PHE A 33 -24.26 39.67 -8.72
C PHE A 33 -24.00 40.22 -10.12
N ILE A 34 -24.95 41.02 -10.61
CA ILE A 34 -24.92 41.61 -11.95
C ILE A 34 -24.67 43.11 -11.79
N ILE A 35 -23.61 43.62 -12.42
CA ILE A 35 -23.33 45.06 -12.52
C ILE A 35 -23.12 45.37 -13.99
N ASN A 36 -23.88 46.33 -14.54
CA ASN A 36 -23.78 46.75 -15.94
C ASN A 36 -23.81 45.54 -16.92
N GLU A 37 -24.79 44.65 -16.73
CA GLU A 37 -24.97 43.41 -17.52
C GLU A 37 -23.82 42.39 -17.44
N CYS A 38 -22.81 42.63 -16.60
CA CYS A 38 -21.70 41.71 -16.36
C CYS A 38 -21.95 40.87 -15.10
N LEU A 39 -21.76 39.55 -15.19
CA LEU A 39 -21.80 38.65 -14.03
C LEU A 39 -20.47 38.67 -13.27
N TYR A 40 -20.55 38.87 -11.97
CA TYR A 40 -19.43 38.79 -11.04
C TYR A 40 -19.66 37.67 -10.02
N TYR A 41 -18.60 36.93 -9.69
CA TYR A 41 -18.63 35.86 -8.70
C TYR A 41 -17.79 36.24 -7.49
N ILE A 42 -18.36 36.15 -6.28
CA ILE A 42 -17.64 36.36 -5.01
C ILE A 42 -17.56 35.04 -4.24
N PRO A 43 -16.37 34.59 -3.83
CA PRO A 43 -16.22 33.43 -2.95
C PRO A 43 -16.95 33.60 -1.62
N VAL A 44 -17.61 32.54 -1.12
CA VAL A 44 -18.25 32.57 0.22
C VAL A 44 -17.24 32.35 1.36
N PHE A 45 -16.03 31.89 1.03
CA PHE A 45 -14.97 31.64 1.99
C PHE A 45 -14.15 32.90 2.27
N PRO A 46 -13.64 33.08 3.51
CA PRO A 46 -12.73 34.17 3.81
C PRO A 46 -11.43 34.02 2.99
N PRO A 47 -10.81 35.12 2.54
CA PRO A 47 -9.58 35.08 1.73
C PRO A 47 -8.37 34.57 2.50
N TYR A 48 -8.43 34.54 3.84
CA TYR A 48 -7.37 34.11 4.73
C TYR A 48 -7.90 33.17 5.81
N GLY A 49 -6.98 32.52 6.52
CA GLY A 49 -7.30 31.70 7.69
C GLY A 49 -7.51 30.23 7.35
N LEU A 50 -8.42 29.93 6.43
CA LEU A 50 -8.84 28.56 6.15
C LEU A 50 -7.73 27.75 5.47
N THR A 51 -7.27 26.70 6.15
CA THR A 51 -6.18 25.82 5.71
C THR A 51 -6.66 24.41 5.35
N LYS A 52 -7.83 23.99 5.83
CA LYS A 52 -8.41 22.69 5.53
C LYS A 52 -9.90 22.82 5.20
N LEU A 53 -10.33 22.13 4.15
CA LEU A 53 -11.72 22.15 3.70
C LEU A 53 -12.14 20.73 3.31
N TYR A 54 -13.21 20.25 3.93
CA TYR A 54 -13.84 18.98 3.62
C TYR A 54 -15.22 19.23 3.01
N ILE A 55 -15.32 19.05 1.69
CA ILE A 55 -16.57 19.14 0.95
C ILE A 55 -17.28 17.79 1.02
N THR A 56 -18.57 17.82 1.35
CA THR A 56 -19.40 16.62 1.56
C THR A 56 -19.55 15.74 0.32
N ASN A 57 -19.89 14.46 0.53
CA ASN A 57 -20.17 13.47 -0.50
C ASN A 57 -21.32 13.85 -1.44
N PHE A 58 -22.27 14.68 -1.01
CA PHE A 58 -23.45 15.06 -1.79
C PHE A 58 -23.26 16.35 -2.62
N PHE A 59 -22.13 17.03 -2.48
CA PHE A 59 -21.87 18.27 -3.21
C PHE A 59 -21.65 17.98 -4.69
N ASN A 60 -22.45 18.63 -5.54
CA ASN A 60 -22.35 18.55 -6.99
C ASN A 60 -22.70 19.90 -7.64
N LYS A 61 -22.01 20.96 -7.25
CA LYS A 61 -22.03 22.27 -7.92
C LYS A 61 -20.65 22.60 -8.48
N PRO A 62 -20.53 23.39 -9.56
CA PRO A 62 -19.24 23.71 -10.15
C PRO A 62 -18.34 24.46 -9.17
N ILE A 63 -17.06 24.08 -9.12
CA ILE A 63 -16.02 24.79 -8.38
C ILE A 63 -15.32 25.72 -9.37
N LEU A 64 -15.79 26.97 -9.44
CA LEU A 64 -15.23 27.97 -10.36
C LEU A 64 -13.80 28.36 -9.95
N PRO A 65 -12.98 28.85 -10.90
CA PRO A 65 -11.64 29.35 -10.62
C PRO A 65 -11.62 30.40 -9.50
N ASN A 66 -10.62 30.33 -8.63
CA ASN A 66 -10.39 31.26 -7.51
C ASN A 66 -11.48 31.29 -6.41
N VAL A 67 -12.48 30.39 -6.45
CA VAL A 67 -13.51 30.32 -5.41
C VAL A 67 -12.98 29.74 -4.10
N LEU A 68 -12.03 28.80 -4.17
CA LEU A 68 -11.40 28.25 -2.97
C LEU A 68 -10.28 29.18 -2.47
N PRO A 69 -10.13 29.35 -1.14
CA PRO A 69 -9.17 30.29 -0.58
C PRO A 69 -7.72 29.85 -0.84
N ARG A 70 -6.86 30.81 -1.19
CA ARG A 70 -5.42 30.57 -1.50
C ARG A 70 -4.57 30.18 -0.29
N THR A 71 -5.16 30.11 0.91
CA THR A 71 -4.51 29.60 2.12
C THR A 71 -4.68 28.10 2.31
N LEU A 72 -5.51 27.45 1.50
CA LEU A 72 -5.88 26.05 1.65
C LEU A 72 -4.69 25.12 1.43
N LYS A 73 -4.43 24.21 2.36
CA LYS A 73 -3.36 23.19 2.32
C LYS A 73 -3.90 21.79 2.11
N GLU A 74 -5.08 21.51 2.68
CA GLU A 74 -5.76 20.23 2.60
C GLU A 74 -7.17 20.43 2.03
N LEU A 75 -7.50 19.67 0.98
CA LEU A 75 -8.81 19.68 0.37
C LEU A 75 -9.30 18.25 0.21
N LYS A 76 -10.50 17.97 0.70
CA LYS A 76 -11.26 16.77 0.35
C LYS A 76 -12.49 17.18 -0.44
N ILE A 77 -12.70 16.54 -1.58
CA ILE A 77 -13.93 16.66 -2.36
C ILE A 77 -14.65 15.31 -2.27
N GLY A 78 -15.94 15.38 -1.95
CA GLY A 78 -16.79 14.21 -1.78
C GLY A 78 -17.08 13.46 -3.08
N THR A 79 -17.76 12.32 -2.94
CA THR A 79 -17.87 11.31 -3.99
C THR A 79 -18.76 11.65 -5.18
N SER A 80 -19.80 12.50 -5.01
CA SER A 80 -20.83 12.74 -6.04
C SER A 80 -20.55 13.94 -6.95
N PHE A 81 -19.34 14.48 -6.92
CA PHE A 81 -18.97 15.63 -7.75
C PHE A 81 -18.72 15.21 -9.20
N THR A 82 -19.47 15.77 -10.14
CA THR A 82 -19.44 15.40 -11.57
C THR A 82 -19.09 16.56 -12.50
N HIS A 83 -18.80 17.75 -11.96
CA HIS A 83 -18.50 18.93 -12.78
C HIS A 83 -17.00 18.98 -13.12
N GLU A 84 -16.64 19.41 -14.31
CA GLU A 84 -15.24 19.59 -14.71
C GLU A 84 -14.50 20.58 -13.79
N LEU A 85 -13.24 20.25 -13.47
CA LEU A 85 -12.32 21.18 -12.80
C LEU A 85 -11.52 21.95 -13.83
N TYR A 86 -11.37 23.25 -13.59
CA TYR A 86 -10.64 24.17 -14.45
C TYR A 86 -9.32 24.60 -13.79
N PHE A 87 -8.46 25.26 -14.57
CA PHE A 87 -7.28 25.92 -14.04
C PHE A 87 -7.68 26.86 -12.89
N GLN A 88 -6.99 26.75 -11.75
CA GLN A 88 -7.29 27.50 -10.51
C GLN A 88 -8.64 27.18 -9.83
N SER A 89 -9.37 26.13 -10.23
CA SER A 89 -10.48 25.59 -9.42
C SER A 89 -9.98 25.10 -8.07
N ILE A 90 -8.78 24.50 -8.04
CA ILE A 90 -8.08 24.10 -6.82
C ILE A 90 -6.83 24.99 -6.68
N PRO A 91 -6.63 25.69 -5.55
CA PRO A 91 -5.50 26.61 -5.38
C PRO A 91 -4.16 25.89 -5.28
N ASP A 92 -3.10 26.50 -5.83
CA ASP A 92 -1.71 26.01 -5.78
C ASP A 92 -1.15 25.83 -4.36
N SER A 93 -1.79 26.41 -3.35
CA SER A 93 -1.41 26.24 -1.96
C SER A 93 -1.69 24.83 -1.43
N VAL A 94 -2.58 24.08 -2.09
CA VAL A 94 -3.01 22.74 -1.67
C VAL A 94 -1.88 21.74 -1.90
N THR A 95 -1.48 21.08 -0.81
CA THR A 95 -0.45 20.04 -0.80
C THR A 95 -1.05 18.64 -0.64
N LEU A 96 -2.27 18.55 -0.12
CA LEU A 96 -3.02 17.32 0.06
C LEU A 96 -4.39 17.46 -0.60
N LEU A 97 -4.61 16.69 -1.67
CA LEU A 97 -5.89 16.60 -2.35
C LEU A 97 -6.43 15.18 -2.25
N ASN A 98 -7.51 15.03 -1.48
CA ASN A 98 -8.31 13.81 -1.48
C ASN A 98 -9.50 14.00 -2.42
N PHE A 99 -9.36 13.47 -3.64
CA PHE A 99 -10.37 13.49 -4.69
C PHE A 99 -10.83 12.05 -5.00
N ASP A 100 -11.18 11.29 -3.95
CA ASP A 100 -11.75 9.94 -4.06
C ASP A 100 -13.19 9.98 -4.59
N CYS A 101 -13.35 10.49 -5.82
CA CYS A 101 -14.62 10.80 -6.46
C CYS A 101 -14.86 9.85 -7.64
N PRO A 102 -15.54 8.69 -7.44
CA PRO A 102 -15.73 7.69 -8.49
C PRO A 102 -16.66 8.15 -9.62
N TYR A 103 -17.57 9.11 -9.35
CA TYR A 103 -18.53 9.63 -10.32
C TYR A 103 -17.96 10.76 -11.20
N TYR A 104 -16.75 11.27 -10.92
CA TYR A 104 -16.11 12.27 -11.76
C TYR A 104 -15.59 11.62 -13.03
N ASN A 105 -16.14 12.00 -14.18
CA ASN A 105 -15.85 11.38 -15.48
C ASN A 105 -14.99 12.26 -16.42
N HIS A 106 -14.40 13.33 -15.89
CA HIS A 106 -13.53 14.22 -16.66
C HIS A 106 -12.05 13.86 -16.49
N GLN A 107 -11.25 14.17 -17.51
CA GLN A 107 -9.79 14.05 -17.44
C GLN A 107 -9.18 15.23 -16.69
N PHE A 108 -8.04 15.00 -16.03
CA PHE A 108 -7.20 16.10 -15.55
C PHE A 108 -6.28 16.54 -16.70
N ALA A 109 -6.58 17.66 -17.34
CA ALA A 109 -5.66 18.26 -18.30
C ALA A 109 -4.39 18.78 -17.59
N PRO A 110 -3.25 18.91 -18.29
CA PRO A 110 -2.04 19.50 -17.72
C PRO A 110 -2.32 20.87 -17.09
N GLY A 111 -1.85 21.05 -15.85
CA GLY A 111 -2.01 22.30 -15.09
C GLY A 111 -3.34 22.46 -14.31
N ILE A 112 -4.29 21.53 -14.43
CA ILE A 112 -5.53 21.57 -13.63
C ILE A 112 -5.26 21.23 -12.15
N LEU A 113 -4.39 20.26 -11.90
CA LEU A 113 -3.96 19.91 -10.56
C LEU A 113 -2.96 20.95 -10.01
N PRO A 114 -3.02 21.28 -8.71
CA PRO A 114 -2.20 22.33 -8.11
C PRO A 114 -0.71 21.97 -8.13
N ARG A 115 0.15 22.95 -8.44
CA ARG A 115 1.58 22.68 -8.72
C ARG A 115 2.43 22.23 -7.53
N ASN A 116 1.97 22.45 -6.30
CA ASN A 116 2.68 22.07 -5.06
C ASN A 116 2.09 20.82 -4.40
N LEU A 117 1.29 20.04 -5.14
CA LEU A 117 0.63 18.87 -4.59
C LEU A 117 1.65 17.79 -4.20
N ILE A 118 1.58 17.31 -2.97
CA ILE A 118 2.48 16.29 -2.41
C ILE A 118 1.79 14.92 -2.36
N MET A 119 0.50 14.92 -1.97
CA MET A 119 -0.35 13.74 -1.89
C MET A 119 -1.63 13.95 -2.69
N LEU A 120 -1.93 12.97 -3.55
CA LEU A 120 -3.12 12.94 -4.38
C LEU A 120 -3.83 11.59 -4.25
N VAL A 121 -5.12 11.65 -3.96
CA VAL A 121 -6.04 10.51 -4.11
C VAL A 121 -7.00 10.83 -5.25
N ILE A 122 -7.09 9.95 -6.25
CA ILE A 122 -8.06 10.04 -7.36
C ILE A 122 -8.96 8.82 -7.29
N GLY A 123 -10.26 9.02 -7.16
CA GLY A 123 -11.26 7.94 -7.07
C GLY A 123 -11.83 7.48 -8.41
N ASN A 124 -11.73 8.33 -9.44
CA ASN A 124 -12.34 8.07 -10.73
C ASN A 124 -11.65 6.95 -11.53
N ASN A 125 -12.32 6.49 -12.57
CA ASN A 125 -11.79 5.56 -13.55
C ASN A 125 -11.56 6.25 -14.90
N VAL A 126 -10.93 7.42 -14.88
CA VAL A 126 -10.57 8.16 -16.10
C VAL A 126 -9.06 8.01 -16.32
N PRO A 127 -8.59 7.73 -17.55
CA PRO A 127 -7.16 7.59 -17.81
C PRO A 127 -6.43 8.90 -17.54
N LEU A 128 -5.21 8.79 -17.01
CA LEU A 128 -4.32 9.93 -16.80
C LEU A 128 -3.77 10.42 -18.14
N LEU A 129 -3.52 11.73 -18.25
CA LEU A 129 -2.85 12.33 -19.39
C LEU A 129 -1.37 12.62 -19.08
N PRO A 130 -0.46 12.58 -20.06
CA PRO A 130 0.92 13.03 -19.87
C PRO A 130 0.95 14.47 -19.34
N GLY A 131 1.75 14.72 -18.29
CA GLY A 131 1.83 16.04 -17.65
C GLY A 131 0.59 16.46 -16.82
N SER A 132 -0.41 15.59 -16.66
CA SER A 132 -1.57 15.87 -15.79
C SER A 132 -1.21 15.92 -14.31
N LEU A 133 -0.25 15.10 -13.88
CA LEU A 133 0.22 15.03 -12.51
C LEU A 133 1.35 16.06 -12.28
N PRO A 134 1.32 16.83 -11.18
CA PRO A 134 2.36 17.82 -10.89
C PRO A 134 3.68 17.17 -10.44
N GLU A 135 4.81 17.78 -10.81
CA GLU A 135 6.16 17.24 -10.50
C GLU A 135 6.50 17.19 -9.01
N SER A 136 5.80 17.95 -8.17
CA SER A 136 5.96 17.91 -6.71
C SER A 136 5.38 16.64 -6.06
N LEU A 137 4.60 15.85 -6.80
CA LEU A 137 3.82 14.75 -6.25
C LEU A 137 4.72 13.60 -5.77
N THR A 138 4.56 13.21 -4.51
CA THR A 138 5.35 12.13 -3.88
C THR A 138 4.51 10.89 -3.59
N TYR A 139 3.21 11.04 -3.41
CA TYR A 139 2.29 9.94 -3.16
C TYR A 139 1.01 10.07 -3.99
N LEU A 140 0.73 9.02 -4.75
CA LEU A 140 -0.47 8.88 -5.57
C LEU A 140 -1.27 7.65 -5.13
N LYS A 141 -2.56 7.82 -4.89
CA LYS A 141 -3.52 6.71 -4.73
C LYS A 141 -4.57 6.80 -5.84
N LEU A 142 -4.68 5.73 -6.62
CA LEU A 142 -5.70 5.55 -7.65
C LEU A 142 -6.83 4.67 -7.09
N GLY A 143 -8.06 5.05 -7.40
CA GLY A 143 -9.27 4.59 -6.75
C GLY A 143 -9.68 3.17 -7.13
N ARG A 144 -10.75 2.69 -6.49
CA ARG A 144 -11.27 1.32 -6.62
C ARG A 144 -11.49 0.89 -8.07
N HIS A 145 -12.03 1.78 -8.89
CA HIS A 145 -12.42 1.45 -10.26
C HIS A 145 -11.33 1.74 -11.29
N PHE A 146 -10.24 2.44 -10.94
CA PHE A 146 -9.20 2.81 -11.88
C PHE A 146 -8.56 1.54 -12.46
N ASN A 147 -8.67 1.36 -13.78
CA ASN A 147 -8.12 0.19 -14.48
C ASN A 147 -7.62 0.57 -15.88
N HIS A 148 -6.87 1.67 -16.00
CA HIS A 148 -6.28 2.13 -17.25
C HIS A 148 -4.78 1.88 -17.28
N PRO A 149 -4.14 1.77 -18.46
CA PRO A 149 -2.70 1.61 -18.52
C PRO A 149 -1.93 2.73 -17.83
N ILE A 150 -0.85 2.36 -17.16
CA ILE A 150 0.11 3.31 -16.58
C ILE A 150 1.42 3.20 -17.36
N THR A 151 1.64 4.15 -18.25
CA THR A 151 2.89 4.28 -19.02
C THR A 151 3.87 5.23 -18.32
N PRO A 152 5.19 5.13 -18.59
CA PRO A 152 6.19 5.88 -17.85
C PRO A 152 6.07 7.41 -17.96
N ASP A 153 5.51 7.94 -19.03
CA ASP A 153 5.30 9.38 -19.26
C ASP A 153 4.14 9.98 -18.42
N LEU A 154 3.34 9.15 -17.75
CA LEU A 154 2.20 9.61 -16.94
C LEU A 154 2.58 9.98 -15.50
N LEU A 155 3.67 9.43 -14.96
CA LEU A 155 4.04 9.60 -13.56
C LEU A 155 5.14 10.67 -13.39
N PRO A 156 5.04 11.56 -12.38
CA PRO A 156 6.05 12.58 -12.12
C PRO A 156 7.35 11.96 -11.60
N ILE A 157 8.48 12.64 -11.79
CA ILE A 157 9.81 12.04 -11.55
C ILE A 157 10.15 11.82 -10.07
N HIS A 158 9.51 12.59 -9.18
CA HIS A 158 9.73 12.56 -7.74
C HIS A 158 8.72 11.67 -6.97
N LEU A 159 7.87 10.93 -7.68
CA LEU A 159 6.89 10.03 -7.07
C LEU A 159 7.58 8.90 -6.30
N LYS A 160 7.33 8.84 -4.99
CA LYS A 160 7.94 7.85 -4.08
C LYS A 160 7.03 6.64 -3.85
N LYS A 161 5.73 6.85 -3.91
CA LYS A 161 4.73 5.83 -3.59
C LYS A 161 3.53 5.94 -4.52
N ILE A 162 3.11 4.80 -5.06
CA ILE A 162 1.86 4.65 -5.79
C ILE A 162 1.04 3.52 -5.16
N SER A 163 -0.26 3.71 -5.09
CA SER A 163 -1.23 2.75 -4.58
C SER A 163 -2.37 2.64 -5.58
N PHE A 164 -2.80 1.41 -5.84
CA PHE A 164 -3.94 1.13 -6.71
C PHE A 164 -5.10 0.58 -5.87
N GLY A 165 -6.33 0.81 -6.33
CA GLY A 165 -7.52 0.20 -5.78
C GLY A 165 -7.78 -1.22 -6.33
N PRO A 166 -8.73 -1.96 -5.73
CA PRO A 166 -8.96 -3.39 -5.96
C PRO A 166 -9.09 -3.84 -7.42
N ASN A 167 -9.67 -3.02 -8.30
CA ASN A 167 -10.01 -3.45 -9.66
C ASN A 167 -8.89 -3.19 -10.68
N PHE A 168 -7.74 -2.66 -10.25
CA PHE A 168 -6.64 -2.38 -11.16
C PHE A 168 -5.97 -3.67 -11.64
N ASN A 169 -5.95 -3.90 -12.95
CA ASN A 169 -5.23 -5.00 -13.55
C ASN A 169 -3.75 -4.62 -13.73
N ILE A 170 -2.87 -5.30 -12.99
CA ILE A 170 -1.43 -5.03 -13.03
C ILE A 170 -0.81 -5.19 -14.42
N THR A 171 -1.39 -6.02 -15.30
CA THR A 171 -0.84 -6.22 -16.65
C THR A 171 -0.99 -4.98 -17.52
N LYS A 172 -1.83 -4.01 -17.10
CA LYS A 172 -1.95 -2.70 -17.74
C LYS A 172 -0.82 -1.75 -17.36
N ILE A 173 0.05 -2.13 -16.44
CA ILE A 173 1.36 -1.48 -16.35
C ILE A 173 2.15 -1.96 -17.57
N THR A 174 2.13 -1.19 -18.65
CA THR A 174 2.81 -1.52 -19.89
C THR A 174 4.31 -1.26 -19.74
N ILE A 175 5.12 -2.30 -19.93
CA ILE A 175 6.59 -2.26 -19.94
C ILE A 175 7.09 -2.47 -21.39
N GLU A 176 6.55 -1.74 -22.37
CA GLU A 176 6.98 -1.83 -23.78
C GLU A 176 7.68 -0.56 -24.31
N SER A 177 8.20 0.33 -23.44
CA SER A 177 8.69 1.67 -23.85
C SER A 177 10.19 1.91 -23.57
N ILE A 178 11.06 1.24 -24.32
CA ILE A 178 12.52 1.39 -24.28
C ILE A 178 13.03 1.70 -25.70
N SER A 179 13.80 2.80 -25.88
CA SER A 179 15.04 3.00 -26.68
C SER A 179 15.25 4.51 -26.92
N ASP A 180 16.42 5.16 -26.88
CA ASP A 180 17.75 4.78 -27.38
C ASP A 180 18.92 5.40 -26.58
N THR A 181 19.56 4.63 -25.70
CA THR A 181 21.03 4.60 -25.57
C THR A 181 21.41 3.30 -24.85
N LEU A 182 21.61 2.25 -25.64
CA LEU A 182 21.72 0.83 -25.28
C LEU A 182 23.12 0.27 -25.55
N SER A 183 23.45 -0.84 -24.87
CA SER A 183 24.19 -1.95 -25.48
C SER A 183 23.70 -3.29 -24.90
N ILE A 184 23.30 -4.21 -25.79
CA ILE A 184 22.57 -5.48 -25.58
C ILE A 184 23.51 -6.69 -25.75
N PHE A 185 23.23 -7.85 -25.11
CA PHE A 185 23.19 -9.14 -25.82
C PHE A 185 22.07 -10.08 -25.27
N ASN A 186 21.35 -10.68 -26.23
CA ASN A 186 20.13 -11.54 -26.25
C ASN A 186 20.27 -12.85 -25.41
N TYR A 187 19.25 -13.55 -24.87
CA TYR A 187 17.87 -13.86 -25.31
C TYR A 187 16.84 -13.56 -24.20
N TYR A 188 15.91 -12.64 -24.52
CA TYR A 188 14.80 -12.06 -23.73
C TYR A 188 15.17 -11.27 -22.46
N SER A 189 16.17 -10.42 -22.66
CA SER A 189 16.91 -9.56 -21.72
C SER A 189 16.14 -8.36 -21.10
N PRO A 190 16.74 -7.64 -20.11
CA PRO A 190 16.07 -7.04 -18.95
C PRO A 190 16.11 -5.49 -18.79
N SER A 191 15.23 -4.98 -17.90
CA SER A 191 15.24 -3.76 -17.05
C SER A 191 15.33 -2.32 -17.60
N ILE A 192 14.22 -1.55 -17.46
CA ILE A 192 14.20 -0.14 -16.99
C ILE A 192 12.96 0.05 -16.09
N ILE A 193 13.16 0.20 -14.78
CA ILE A 193 12.14 0.73 -13.86
C ILE A 193 12.85 1.82 -13.05
N ARG A 194 12.23 3.00 -13.00
CA ARG A 194 12.80 4.23 -12.42
C ARG A 194 13.50 3.95 -11.08
N PRO A 195 14.71 4.49 -10.83
CA PRO A 195 15.56 4.14 -9.69
C PRO A 195 15.00 4.49 -8.30
N ASN A 196 13.88 5.22 -8.22
CA ASN A 196 13.37 5.80 -6.96
C ASN A 196 12.13 5.10 -6.39
N LEU A 197 11.49 4.15 -7.09
CA LEU A 197 10.34 3.44 -6.54
C LEU A 197 10.81 2.34 -5.57
N THR A 198 10.78 2.64 -4.26
CA THR A 198 11.29 1.74 -3.23
C THR A 198 10.22 0.85 -2.60
N SER A 199 8.94 1.23 -2.68
CA SER A 199 7.83 0.54 -2.02
C SER A 199 6.60 0.49 -2.92
N LEU A 200 5.99 -0.69 -2.99
CA LEU A 200 4.74 -0.95 -3.69
C LEU A 200 3.82 -1.72 -2.73
N LYS A 201 2.66 -1.12 -2.45
CA LYS A 201 1.64 -1.72 -1.60
C LYS A 201 0.34 -1.87 -2.39
N PHE A 202 -0.11 -3.10 -2.55
CA PHE A 202 -1.45 -3.44 -2.97
C PHE A 202 -2.34 -3.38 -1.72
N ALA A 203 -3.09 -2.29 -1.54
CA ALA A 203 -4.02 -2.18 -0.40
C ALA A 203 -5.42 -2.65 -0.83
N ASP A 204 -6.00 -3.56 -0.05
CA ASP A 204 -7.40 -4.01 -0.14
C ASP A 204 -7.85 -4.35 -1.56
N MET A 205 -7.19 -5.33 -2.17
CA MET A 205 -7.48 -5.77 -3.55
C MET A 205 -8.03 -7.19 -3.63
N ASP A 206 -9.17 -7.34 -4.32
CA ASP A 206 -9.73 -8.57 -4.93
C ASP A 206 -8.84 -9.09 -6.10
N TYR A 207 -7.53 -8.88 -6.03
CA TYR A 207 -6.59 -9.26 -7.09
C TYR A 207 -6.08 -10.67 -6.82
N ASN A 208 -6.63 -11.60 -7.59
CA ASN A 208 -6.20 -13.00 -7.62
C ASN A 208 -5.82 -13.39 -9.05
N VAL A 209 -4.79 -12.75 -9.62
CA VAL A 209 -4.21 -13.10 -10.92
C VAL A 209 -2.73 -13.48 -10.71
N PRO A 210 -2.18 -14.49 -11.40
CA PRO A 210 -0.78 -14.89 -11.24
C PRO A 210 0.19 -13.73 -11.49
N ILE A 211 1.24 -13.67 -10.68
CA ILE A 211 2.42 -12.84 -10.96
C ILE A 211 3.38 -13.70 -11.78
N LYS A 212 3.93 -13.16 -12.86
CA LYS A 212 4.91 -13.83 -13.71
C LYS A 212 6.33 -13.34 -13.40
N PRO A 213 7.37 -14.15 -13.65
CA PRO A 213 8.75 -13.71 -13.56
C PRO A 213 9.00 -12.42 -14.35
N GLY A 214 9.74 -11.49 -13.75
CA GLY A 214 10.03 -10.18 -14.36
C GLY A 214 8.96 -9.10 -14.15
N MET A 215 7.77 -9.42 -13.65
CA MET A 215 6.73 -8.42 -13.34
C MET A 215 7.08 -7.54 -12.13
N ILE A 216 7.92 -8.04 -11.21
CA ILE A 216 8.32 -7.30 -10.01
C ILE A 216 9.68 -6.62 -10.27
N PRO A 217 9.79 -5.28 -10.14
CA PRO A 217 11.04 -4.54 -10.35
C PRO A 217 12.16 -4.97 -9.39
N SER A 218 13.40 -5.09 -9.89
CA SER A 218 14.60 -5.30 -9.06
C SER A 218 14.96 -4.09 -8.17
N THR A 219 14.40 -2.92 -8.44
CA THR A 219 14.53 -1.72 -7.61
C THR A 219 13.65 -1.77 -6.36
N LEU A 220 12.62 -2.62 -6.35
CA LEU A 220 11.68 -2.68 -5.25
C LEU A 220 12.35 -3.20 -3.98
N ARG A 221 12.14 -2.51 -2.85
CA ARG A 221 12.68 -2.90 -1.52
C ARG A 221 11.64 -3.52 -0.63
N GLU A 222 10.38 -3.12 -0.80
CA GLU A 222 9.24 -3.58 -0.02
C GLU A 222 8.05 -3.88 -0.93
N LEU A 223 7.49 -5.08 -0.76
CA LEU A 223 6.33 -5.58 -1.48
C LEU A 223 5.30 -6.13 -0.50
N THR A 224 4.06 -5.67 -0.60
CA THR A 224 2.91 -6.33 0.04
C THR A 224 2.05 -6.91 -1.06
N LEU A 225 1.82 -8.23 -1.06
CA LEU A 225 0.95 -8.90 -2.03
C LEU A 225 -0.52 -8.48 -1.84
N PRO A 226 -1.39 -8.64 -2.85
CA PRO A 226 -2.82 -8.35 -2.74
C PRO A 226 -3.57 -9.25 -1.76
N THR A 227 -4.60 -8.76 -1.06
CA THR A 227 -5.31 -9.50 -0.01
C THR A 227 -5.79 -10.87 -0.45
N ASP A 228 -6.41 -10.95 -1.62
CA ASP A 228 -7.01 -12.16 -2.21
C ASP A 228 -6.05 -12.98 -3.09
N PHE A 229 -4.77 -12.62 -3.12
CA PHE A 229 -3.78 -13.31 -3.95
C PHE A 229 -3.54 -14.74 -3.46
N ASN A 230 -3.86 -15.73 -4.31
CA ASN A 230 -3.68 -17.14 -4.02
C ASN A 230 -3.14 -17.93 -5.23
N HIS A 231 -2.14 -17.35 -5.92
CA HIS A 231 -1.41 -18.00 -7.02
C HIS A 231 0.01 -18.38 -6.62
N PRO A 232 0.62 -19.41 -7.24
CA PRO A 232 1.99 -19.80 -6.94
C PRO A 232 2.97 -18.62 -7.06
N LEU A 233 3.96 -18.58 -6.18
CA LEU A 233 5.04 -17.57 -6.19
C LEU A 233 6.18 -17.93 -7.15
N HIS A 234 5.93 -18.88 -8.04
CA HIS A 234 6.87 -19.39 -9.02
C HIS A 234 6.11 -19.86 -10.27
N GLU A 235 6.80 -19.90 -11.40
CA GLU A 235 6.41 -20.70 -12.54
C GLU A 235 7.17 -22.02 -12.54
N VAL A 236 6.57 -23.09 -13.05
CA VAL A 236 7.20 -24.41 -13.15
C VAL A 236 7.50 -24.71 -14.61
N PHE A 237 8.75 -25.03 -14.90
CA PHE A 237 9.18 -25.55 -16.20
C PHE A 237 9.75 -26.96 -16.02
N ALA A 238 9.36 -27.90 -16.88
CA ALA A 238 9.95 -29.22 -16.88
C ALA A 238 11.13 -29.26 -17.85
N ILE A 239 12.33 -29.54 -17.35
CA ILE A 239 13.49 -29.88 -18.17
C ILE A 239 13.80 -31.35 -17.88
N ASN A 240 13.72 -32.21 -18.91
CA ASN A 240 13.94 -33.66 -18.77
C ASN A 240 13.09 -34.32 -17.66
N ASN A 241 11.82 -33.95 -17.55
CA ASN A 241 10.88 -34.39 -16.49
C ASN A 241 11.28 -33.99 -15.04
N CYS A 242 12.26 -33.11 -14.86
CA CYS A 242 12.55 -32.50 -13.56
C CYS A 242 11.89 -31.11 -13.47
N PRO A 243 11.08 -30.83 -12.42
CA PRO A 243 10.48 -29.51 -12.23
C PRO A 243 11.54 -28.49 -11.83
N TYR A 244 11.60 -27.38 -12.58
CA TYR A 244 12.43 -26.22 -12.30
C TYR A 244 11.51 -25.06 -11.93
N TYR A 245 11.71 -24.52 -10.72
CA TYR A 245 10.93 -23.41 -10.19
C TYR A 245 11.59 -22.09 -10.58
N ILE A 246 10.87 -21.22 -11.29
CA ILE A 246 11.31 -19.85 -11.59
C ILE A 246 10.58 -18.89 -10.67
N PRO A 247 11.25 -18.27 -9.69
CA PRO A 247 10.64 -17.29 -8.79
C PRO A 247 10.00 -16.11 -9.53
N VAL A 248 8.86 -15.63 -9.03
CA VAL A 248 8.22 -14.41 -9.56
C VAL A 248 8.88 -13.13 -9.04
N PHE A 249 9.68 -13.24 -7.98
CA PHE A 249 10.38 -12.13 -7.34
C PHE A 249 11.73 -11.84 -8.00
N PRO A 250 12.21 -10.59 -7.97
CA PRO A 250 13.54 -10.26 -8.45
C PRO A 250 14.61 -10.92 -7.56
N ALA A 251 15.71 -11.36 -8.17
CA ALA A 251 16.82 -11.99 -7.45
C ALA A 251 17.49 -11.06 -6.41
N TYR A 252 17.40 -9.74 -6.63
CA TYR A 252 18.03 -8.72 -5.81
C TYR A 252 17.05 -7.60 -5.44
N GLY A 253 17.41 -6.85 -4.40
CA GLY A 253 16.72 -5.64 -4.00
C GLY A 253 15.59 -5.84 -2.98
N LEU A 254 14.76 -6.87 -3.12
CA LEU A 254 13.59 -7.04 -2.26
C LEU A 254 14.00 -7.44 -0.83
N THR A 255 13.83 -6.51 0.11
CA THR A 255 14.20 -6.69 1.52
C THR A 255 13.01 -7.01 2.43
N LYS A 256 11.79 -6.66 2.03
CA LYS A 256 10.57 -6.90 2.79
C LYS A 256 9.47 -7.45 1.91
N LEU A 257 8.84 -8.53 2.37
CA LEU A 257 7.74 -9.20 1.68
C LEU A 257 6.63 -9.49 2.68
N TYR A 258 5.44 -8.99 2.39
CA TYR A 258 4.23 -9.26 3.15
C TYR A 258 3.28 -10.08 2.27
N ILE A 259 3.22 -11.38 2.52
CA ILE A 259 2.24 -12.30 1.96
C ILE A 259 0.96 -12.16 2.80
N THR A 260 -0.14 -11.88 2.13
CA THR A 260 -1.43 -11.44 2.69
C THR A 260 -2.37 -12.60 3.04
N ASN A 261 -3.58 -12.27 3.47
CA ASN A 261 -4.43 -13.15 4.25
C ASN A 261 -4.91 -14.41 3.51
N TYR A 262 -5.25 -14.36 2.23
CA TYR A 262 -5.85 -15.51 1.54
C TYR A 262 -4.86 -16.41 0.78
N PHE A 263 -3.56 -16.09 0.83
CA PHE A 263 -2.55 -16.92 0.17
C PHE A 263 -2.41 -18.28 0.87
N ASN A 264 -2.62 -19.38 0.12
CA ASN A 264 -2.47 -20.75 0.60
C ASN A 264 -1.83 -21.67 -0.46
N GLN A 265 -0.95 -21.14 -1.30
CA GLN A 265 -0.14 -21.95 -2.23
C GLN A 265 1.17 -22.38 -1.57
N PRO A 266 1.74 -23.53 -1.94
CA PRO A 266 3.00 -23.98 -1.37
C PRO A 266 4.13 -22.99 -1.68
N ILE A 267 5.10 -22.91 -0.77
CA ILE A 267 6.32 -22.12 -0.93
C ILE A 267 7.50 -23.09 -1.03
N PRO A 268 7.84 -23.59 -2.23
CA PRO A 268 9.00 -24.45 -2.43
C PRO A 268 10.32 -23.78 -2.01
N PRO A 269 11.36 -24.59 -1.77
CA PRO A 269 12.71 -24.09 -1.55
C PRO A 269 13.17 -23.09 -2.62
N TYR A 270 13.88 -22.05 -2.21
CA TYR A 270 14.51 -21.05 -3.08
C TYR A 270 13.57 -20.14 -3.89
N VAL A 271 12.25 -20.21 -3.67
CA VAL A 271 11.28 -19.32 -4.34
C VAL A 271 11.33 -17.89 -3.80
N LEU A 272 11.59 -17.73 -2.50
CA LEU A 272 11.73 -16.40 -1.90
C LEU A 272 13.14 -15.83 -2.14
N PRO A 273 13.30 -14.52 -2.41
CA PRO A 273 14.59 -13.94 -2.75
C PRO A 273 15.54 -13.93 -1.55
N ARG A 274 16.82 -14.30 -1.77
CA ARG A 274 17.87 -14.34 -0.73
C ARG A 274 18.31 -12.97 -0.19
N THR A 275 17.70 -11.89 -0.65
CA THR A 275 17.89 -10.53 -0.13
C THR A 275 16.90 -10.16 0.98
N LEU A 276 15.88 -11.01 1.18
CA LEU A 276 14.78 -10.75 2.10
C LEU A 276 15.26 -10.70 3.56
N LYS A 277 14.89 -9.64 4.28
CA LYS A 277 15.21 -9.41 5.70
C LYS A 277 13.99 -9.55 6.60
N GLU A 278 12.81 -9.20 6.09
CA GLU A 278 11.53 -9.28 6.79
C GLU A 278 10.51 -10.02 5.93
N LEU A 279 9.89 -11.05 6.51
CA LEU A 279 8.84 -11.84 5.88
C LEU A 279 7.62 -11.91 6.81
N LYS A 280 6.44 -11.62 6.26
CA LYS A 280 5.16 -11.97 6.88
C LYS A 280 4.42 -12.95 5.98
N ILE A 281 3.92 -14.03 6.56
CA ILE A 281 2.98 -14.96 5.95
C ILE A 281 1.61 -14.77 6.62
N GLY A 282 0.56 -14.65 5.80
CA GLY A 282 -0.77 -14.23 6.21
C GLY A 282 -1.67 -15.34 6.77
N PHE A 283 -2.91 -14.97 7.05
CA PHE A 283 -3.88 -15.70 7.87
C PHE A 283 -4.22 -17.13 7.41
N SER A 284 -4.55 -17.34 6.14
CA SER A 284 -5.08 -18.61 5.62
C SER A 284 -4.01 -19.60 5.16
N PHE A 285 -2.73 -19.33 5.40
CA PHE A 285 -1.65 -20.20 4.97
C PHE A 285 -1.57 -21.48 5.83
N THR A 286 -1.77 -22.64 5.20
CA THR A 286 -1.75 -23.96 5.84
C THR A 286 -0.78 -24.94 5.15
N GLN A 287 -0.01 -24.50 4.15
CA GLN A 287 0.90 -25.40 3.41
C GLN A 287 2.19 -25.66 4.18
N GLU A 288 2.73 -26.88 4.10
CA GLU A 288 3.99 -27.24 4.74
C GLU A 288 5.16 -26.34 4.29
N LEU A 289 6.03 -25.98 5.25
CA LEU A 289 7.28 -25.27 4.98
C LEU A 289 8.43 -26.27 5.04
N TYR A 290 9.34 -26.19 4.07
CA TYR A 290 10.48 -27.09 3.97
C TYR A 290 11.78 -26.35 4.26
N PHE A 291 12.87 -27.10 4.39
CA PHE A 291 14.22 -26.54 4.37
C PHE A 291 14.40 -25.62 3.16
N GLU A 292 14.91 -24.40 3.37
CA GLU A 292 15.10 -23.35 2.35
C GLU A 292 13.80 -22.76 1.73
N SER A 293 12.61 -23.08 2.25
CA SER A 293 11.38 -22.33 1.91
C SER A 293 11.47 -20.86 2.36
N ILE A 294 12.14 -20.61 3.49
CA ILE A 294 12.42 -19.26 4.00
C ILE A 294 13.93 -19.01 3.94
N PRO A 295 14.40 -17.98 3.21
CA PRO A 295 15.83 -17.73 3.04
C PRO A 295 16.53 -17.36 4.35
N ASP A 296 17.77 -17.82 4.51
CA ASP A 296 18.64 -17.50 5.66
C ASP A 296 18.92 -16.02 5.88
N SER A 297 18.65 -15.17 4.89
CA SER A 297 18.78 -13.72 5.01
C SER A 297 17.70 -13.11 5.90
N VAL A 298 16.60 -13.82 6.14
CA VAL A 298 15.46 -13.34 6.93
C VAL A 298 15.84 -13.26 8.40
N THR A 299 15.68 -12.06 8.97
CA THR A 299 15.98 -11.76 10.38
C THR A 299 14.71 -11.54 11.20
N PHE A 300 13.61 -11.21 10.53
CA PHE A 300 12.30 -11.05 11.16
C PHE A 300 11.24 -11.82 10.37
N LEU A 301 10.67 -12.84 11.01
CA LEU A 301 9.59 -13.66 10.47
C LEU A 301 8.33 -13.51 11.32
N THR A 302 7.21 -13.30 10.64
CA THR A 302 5.86 -13.38 11.22
C THR A 302 5.05 -14.43 10.48
N LEU A 303 4.66 -15.49 11.18
CA LEU A 303 3.67 -16.48 10.76
C LEU A 303 2.33 -16.09 11.40
N ASP A 304 1.55 -15.27 10.71
CA ASP A 304 0.24 -14.77 11.18
C ASP A 304 -0.91 -15.72 10.77
N CYS A 305 -0.60 -17.01 10.62
CA CYS A 305 -1.52 -18.07 10.24
C CYS A 305 -1.92 -18.89 11.48
N PRO A 306 -3.11 -18.68 12.06
CA PRO A 306 -3.55 -19.45 13.23
C PRO A 306 -3.80 -20.93 12.92
N ASP A 307 -4.23 -21.25 11.69
CA ASP A 307 -4.62 -22.60 11.27
C ASP A 307 -3.44 -23.43 10.71
N TYR A 308 -2.22 -22.90 10.73
CA TYR A 308 -1.02 -23.64 10.35
C TYR A 308 -0.69 -24.70 11.42
N ASP A 309 -0.79 -25.97 11.07
CA ASP A 309 -0.67 -27.12 11.98
C ASP A 309 0.58 -27.98 11.75
N HIS A 310 1.37 -27.68 10.72
CA HIS A 310 2.61 -28.38 10.42
C HIS A 310 3.69 -28.12 11.48
N GLN A 311 4.42 -29.18 11.84
CA GLN A 311 5.49 -29.11 12.82
C GLN A 311 6.75 -28.44 12.25
N LEU A 312 7.27 -27.43 12.96
CA LEU A 312 8.54 -26.79 12.59
C LEU A 312 9.71 -27.68 13.08
N VAL A 313 10.12 -28.65 12.28
CA VAL A 313 11.31 -29.47 12.56
C VAL A 313 12.62 -28.65 12.45
N PRO A 314 13.72 -29.09 13.09
CA PRO A 314 15.01 -28.41 13.01
C PRO A 314 15.45 -28.14 11.56
N GLY A 315 15.83 -26.89 11.27
CA GLY A 315 16.29 -26.45 9.95
C GLY A 315 15.22 -25.79 9.07
N ILE A 316 13.93 -25.83 9.41
CA ILE A 316 12.89 -25.08 8.66
C ILE A 316 13.03 -23.57 8.87
N LEU A 317 13.30 -23.14 10.10
CA LEU A 317 13.49 -21.72 10.42
C LEU A 317 14.90 -21.27 9.99
N PRO A 318 15.03 -20.06 9.39
CA PRO A 318 16.30 -19.58 8.85
C PRO A 318 17.35 -19.34 9.95
N ARG A 319 18.61 -19.66 9.67
CA ARG A 319 19.65 -19.68 10.72
C ARG A 319 19.95 -18.33 11.36
N ASN A 320 19.70 -17.22 10.66
CA ASN A 320 19.97 -15.85 11.13
C ASN A 320 18.73 -15.15 11.72
N LEU A 321 17.66 -15.89 11.96
CA LEU A 321 16.42 -15.34 12.49
C LEU A 321 16.59 -14.71 13.87
N LYS A 322 16.33 -13.41 14.00
CA LYS A 322 16.44 -12.67 15.26
C LYS A 322 15.10 -12.53 15.97
N LYS A 323 14.01 -12.42 15.21
CA LYS A 323 12.66 -12.19 15.70
C LYS A 323 11.69 -13.17 15.03
N LEU A 324 10.94 -13.91 15.84
CA LEU A 324 9.89 -14.83 15.40
C LEU A 324 8.58 -14.49 16.10
N LYS A 325 7.53 -14.32 15.31
CA LYS A 325 6.16 -14.22 15.80
C LYS A 325 5.34 -15.33 15.17
N MET A 326 4.72 -16.17 15.98
CA MET A 326 3.87 -17.28 15.54
C MET A 326 2.49 -17.09 16.13
N ARG A 327 1.45 -17.25 15.32
CA ARG A 327 0.06 -17.21 15.77
C ARG A 327 -0.55 -18.59 16.00
N ASN A 328 0.03 -19.63 15.39
CA ASN A 328 -0.41 -21.01 15.52
C ASN A 328 -0.22 -21.57 16.95
N ASN A 329 -0.78 -22.77 17.15
CA ASN A 329 -0.70 -23.54 18.39
C ASN A 329 0.13 -24.82 18.21
N VAL A 330 1.15 -24.80 17.34
CA VAL A 330 2.01 -25.96 17.10
C VAL A 330 3.06 -26.06 18.22
N PRO A 331 3.25 -27.22 18.86
CA PRO A 331 4.27 -27.38 19.90
C PRO A 331 5.69 -27.23 19.34
N LEU A 332 6.57 -26.61 20.13
CA LEU A 332 7.98 -26.45 19.78
C LEU A 332 8.71 -27.80 19.92
N LEU A 333 9.70 -28.03 19.05
CA LEU A 333 10.59 -29.18 19.13
C LEU A 333 11.99 -28.78 19.61
N PRO A 334 12.74 -29.69 20.27
CA PRO A 334 14.14 -29.46 20.54
C PRO A 334 14.90 -29.12 19.24
N GLY A 335 15.59 -27.98 19.23
CA GLY A 335 16.35 -27.50 18.07
C GLY A 335 15.51 -26.90 16.93
N SER A 336 14.19 -26.76 17.07
CA SER A 336 13.37 -26.11 16.04
C SER A 336 13.64 -24.61 15.92
N LEU A 337 13.96 -23.96 17.04
CA LEU A 337 14.29 -22.54 17.09
C LEU A 337 15.79 -22.33 16.83
N PRO A 338 16.17 -21.40 15.92
CA PRO A 338 17.58 -21.17 15.61
C PRO A 338 18.30 -20.46 16.75
N GLU A 339 19.58 -20.80 16.96
CA GLU A 339 20.44 -20.22 18.02
C GLU A 339 20.70 -18.71 17.90
N SER A 340 20.24 -18.08 16.83
CA SER A 340 20.33 -16.63 16.66
C SER A 340 19.11 -15.85 17.19
N LEU A 341 18.04 -16.55 17.58
CA LEU A 341 16.73 -15.99 17.94
C LEU A 341 16.75 -15.27 19.30
N THR A 342 16.51 -13.96 19.26
CA THR A 342 16.50 -13.08 20.45
C THR A 342 15.10 -12.76 20.98
N TYR A 343 14.08 -12.84 20.11
CA TYR A 343 12.70 -12.53 20.46
C TYR A 343 11.74 -13.55 19.87
N LEU A 344 10.90 -14.13 20.74
CA LEU A 344 9.84 -15.06 20.40
C LEU A 344 8.49 -14.51 20.89
N LYS A 345 7.49 -14.47 20.00
CA LYS A 345 6.09 -14.26 20.37
C LYS A 345 5.26 -15.46 19.95
N LEU A 346 4.54 -16.03 20.90
CA LEU A 346 3.64 -17.17 20.70
C LEU A 346 2.19 -16.70 20.57
N GLY A 347 1.38 -17.55 19.94
CA GLY A 347 0.01 -17.22 19.54
C GLY A 347 -0.95 -17.13 20.71
N GLY A 348 -2.12 -16.52 20.46
CA GLY A 348 -3.17 -16.37 21.47
C GLY A 348 -3.68 -17.69 22.04
N HIS A 349 -3.63 -18.76 21.24
CA HIS A 349 -4.08 -20.11 21.61
C HIS A 349 -2.93 -21.05 21.98
N PHE A 350 -1.67 -20.59 21.97
CA PHE A 350 -0.54 -21.44 22.32
C PHE A 350 -0.62 -21.86 23.79
N ASN A 351 -0.70 -23.17 24.07
CA ASN A 351 -0.85 -23.68 25.44
C ASN A 351 -0.07 -24.98 25.71
N HIS A 352 1.11 -25.11 25.11
CA HIS A 352 2.00 -26.26 25.31
C HIS A 352 3.08 -25.95 26.35
N PRO A 353 3.57 -26.96 27.10
CA PRO A 353 4.63 -26.75 28.06
C PRO A 353 5.92 -26.32 27.37
N ILE A 354 6.66 -25.40 27.98
CA ILE A 354 7.94 -24.92 27.48
C ILE A 354 9.02 -25.23 28.52
N THR A 355 9.89 -26.16 28.16
CA THR A 355 11.07 -26.56 28.92
C THR A 355 12.33 -25.86 28.39
N PRO A 356 13.40 -25.71 29.20
CA PRO A 356 14.57 -24.89 28.82
C PRO A 356 15.30 -25.38 27.57
N ASN A 357 15.26 -26.70 27.30
CA ASN A 357 15.85 -27.31 26.11
C ASN A 357 15.13 -26.97 24.79
N LEU A 358 13.93 -26.37 24.85
CA LEU A 358 13.19 -25.90 23.67
C LEU A 358 13.58 -24.48 23.26
N LEU A 359 14.25 -23.72 24.14
CA LEU A 359 14.59 -22.32 23.92
C LEU A 359 16.08 -22.20 23.55
N PRO A 360 16.43 -21.41 22.51
CA PRO A 360 17.82 -21.19 22.15
C PRO A 360 18.52 -20.33 23.19
N LYS A 361 19.85 -20.46 23.29
CA LYS A 361 20.63 -19.75 24.32
C LYS A 361 20.60 -18.23 24.13
N SER A 362 20.38 -17.75 22.91
CA SER A 362 20.33 -16.31 22.61
C SER A 362 18.98 -15.65 22.91
N LEU A 363 17.96 -16.41 23.35
CA LEU A 363 16.62 -15.87 23.56
C LEU A 363 16.59 -14.91 24.75
N GLN A 364 16.28 -13.64 24.50
CA GLN A 364 16.25 -12.59 25.51
C GLN A 364 14.83 -12.22 25.93
N LYS A 365 13.87 -12.32 24.99
CA LYS A 365 12.49 -11.91 25.21
C LYS A 365 11.51 -12.96 24.70
N ILE A 366 10.56 -13.35 25.55
CA ILE A 366 9.44 -14.20 25.19
C ILE A 366 8.11 -13.50 25.53
N SER A 367 7.13 -13.65 24.66
CA SER A 367 5.78 -13.12 24.83
C SER A 367 4.77 -14.21 24.56
N PHE A 368 3.88 -14.42 25.52
CA PHE A 368 2.76 -15.34 25.43
C PHE A 368 1.51 -14.60 24.94
N GLY A 369 0.49 -15.40 24.63
CA GLY A 369 -0.85 -14.92 24.33
C GLY A 369 -1.80 -15.15 25.52
N PRO A 370 -2.99 -14.53 25.50
CA PRO A 370 -3.90 -14.47 26.65
C PRO A 370 -4.39 -15.83 27.18
N ASN A 371 -4.32 -16.91 26.39
CA ASN A 371 -4.78 -18.23 26.82
C ASN A 371 -3.65 -19.16 27.29
N PHE A 372 -2.42 -18.67 27.41
CA PHE A 372 -1.31 -19.49 27.91
C PHE A 372 -1.51 -19.84 29.39
N ASN A 373 -1.67 -21.12 29.67
CA ASN A 373 -1.87 -21.69 31.00
C ASN A 373 -1.11 -23.02 31.15
N SER A 374 0.08 -23.10 30.55
CA SER A 374 0.93 -24.29 30.59
C SER A 374 2.19 -24.04 31.40
N PHE A 375 2.91 -25.11 31.72
CA PHE A 375 4.16 -25.02 32.47
C PHE A 375 5.24 -24.33 31.64
N PHE A 376 5.89 -23.32 32.22
CA PHE A 376 6.98 -22.57 31.59
C PHE A 376 8.17 -22.50 32.54
N VAL A 377 9.33 -22.96 32.05
CA VAL A 377 10.62 -22.76 32.72
C VAL A 377 11.48 -21.87 31.83
N PRO A 378 11.80 -20.63 32.25
CA PRO A 378 12.68 -19.76 31.48
C PRO A 378 14.10 -20.34 31.42
N SER A 379 14.81 -20.06 30.32
CA SER A 379 16.27 -20.23 30.30
C SER A 379 16.94 -19.04 30.96
N GLU A 380 18.19 -19.20 31.43
CA GLU A 380 18.94 -18.18 32.17
C GLU A 380 19.10 -16.85 31.41
N ASN A 381 19.00 -16.88 30.08
CA ASN A 381 19.20 -15.72 29.22
C ASN A 381 17.92 -14.93 28.91
N VAL A 382 16.75 -15.38 29.38
CA VAL A 382 15.47 -14.68 29.17
C VAL A 382 15.31 -13.58 30.21
N HIS A 383 15.43 -12.32 29.77
CA HIS A 383 15.36 -11.13 30.63
C HIS A 383 13.98 -10.46 30.62
N THR A 384 13.11 -10.79 29.66
CA THR A 384 11.78 -10.21 29.54
C THR A 384 10.76 -11.27 29.20
N ILE A 385 9.76 -11.41 30.06
CA ILE A 385 8.60 -12.29 29.88
C ILE A 385 7.35 -11.42 29.88
N ILE A 386 6.50 -11.57 28.87
CA ILE A 386 5.20 -10.90 28.76
C ILE A 386 4.13 -11.98 28.69
N PHE A 387 3.14 -11.91 29.58
CA PHE A 387 1.95 -12.75 29.53
C PHE A 387 0.82 -12.06 28.79
#